data_AF-A0A941TMP2-F1
#
_entry.id   AF-A0A941TMP2-F1
#
_cell.length_a   1.000
_cell.length_b   1.000
_cell.length_c   1.000
_cell.angle_alpha   90.00
_cell.angle_beta   90.00
_cell.angle_gamma   90.00
#
_symmetry.space_group_name_H-M   'P 1'
#
loop_
_entity.id
_entity.type
_entity.pdbx_description
1 polymer ?
#
loop_
_entity_poly.entity_id
_entity_poly.type
_entity_poly.pdbx_seq_one_letter_code
_entity_poly.pdbx_strand_id
1 'polypeptide(L)'
;MTLDINRADLCVGVVGTGAMGRGIAQVTAQGGMKAIMFDAAPGGAAKAKAGIVETLKGLAAKGRLTEADVAKAEGNLAVADKIEDLKACHIVVEAVFENLEVKQKLFGELEAVVSPQTILASNTSSIRIASIARALKHRDRVCGMHYFNPVPLMKLVEVIRAADTAQWVVDAMVALGKRQTRVPVIVGDTPGFLVNLGGTAIGTEGLRIYQEGRATASQVDAVMRDSCGFRMGPFELMDLTGIDVNFPARKIIYEGFFHDRRMTPSPYHESLYAAGKLGRKTGGGWYAYDAKGNKVDPGADHVPSVVPAANVVVMDSHNEKLVGLVMASGAKALAVDDGKSPILVAPIGKDCTTVVVERGLDPKRTVAVDLTGDIAKRITIMTAPGADDLVRDAAAAILARSGAKVTLIKDSPGFIAQRMCAMIANLGCEMAMIGIASAADVDTAMTLGLNYPRGPLALADWLGVKECHEILVQLQAITGDDRYRPSQWLRRRALLGMNATMPE
;
A
#
# COMPACT_ATOMS: atom_id res chain seq x y z
N MET A 1 -15.76 26.06 19.27
CA MET A 1 -14.47 26.77 19.41
C MET A 1 -13.73 26.62 18.09
N THR A 2 -12.91 27.59 17.69
CA THR A 2 -12.14 27.53 16.43
C THR A 2 -10.74 28.09 16.65
N LEU A 3 -9.71 27.34 16.29
CA LEU A 3 -8.32 27.81 16.27
C LEU A 3 -8.02 28.34 14.86
N ASP A 4 -7.68 29.62 14.73
CA ASP A 4 -7.17 30.15 13.47
C ASP A 4 -5.75 29.64 13.22
N ILE A 5 -5.60 28.76 12.25
CA ILE A 5 -4.32 28.17 11.86
C ILE A 5 -3.45 29.16 11.08
N ASN A 6 -3.99 30.27 10.57
CA ASN A 6 -3.21 31.27 9.82
C ASN A 6 -2.63 32.38 10.69
N ARG A 7 -2.94 32.39 12.01
CA ARG A 7 -2.37 33.35 12.95
C ARG A 7 -0.84 33.37 12.88
N ALA A 8 -0.27 34.56 13.02
CA ALA A 8 1.18 34.80 12.91
C ALA A 8 1.97 34.18 14.07
N ASP A 9 1.37 34.14 15.26
CA ASP A 9 1.93 33.60 16.49
C ASP A 9 1.58 32.11 16.72
N LEU A 10 1.18 31.37 15.66
CA LEU A 10 0.86 29.95 15.80
C LEU A 10 2.08 29.20 16.33
N CYS A 11 1.86 28.43 17.39
CA CYS A 11 2.89 27.76 18.15
C CYS A 11 2.53 26.29 18.30
N VAL A 12 3.41 25.42 17.82
CA VAL A 12 3.24 23.97 17.82
C VAL A 12 4.33 23.34 18.69
N GLY A 13 3.91 22.64 19.73
CA GLY A 13 4.78 21.79 20.53
C GLY A 13 5.03 20.47 19.81
N VAL A 14 6.26 19.97 19.85
CA VAL A 14 6.62 18.65 19.33
C VAL A 14 7.30 17.87 20.46
N VAL A 15 6.67 16.77 20.89
CA VAL A 15 7.13 15.96 22.02
C VAL A 15 7.75 14.66 21.51
N GLY A 16 9.01 14.44 21.85
CA GLY A 16 9.84 13.37 21.29
C GLY A 16 10.58 13.87 20.06
N THR A 17 11.92 13.82 20.10
CA THR A 17 12.79 14.45 19.09
C THR A 17 13.64 13.45 18.31
N GLY A 18 13.16 12.20 18.24
CA GLY A 18 13.66 11.19 17.31
C GLY A 18 13.42 11.56 15.85
N ALA A 19 13.61 10.60 14.94
CA ALA A 19 13.55 10.84 13.49
C ALA A 19 12.24 11.52 13.04
N MET A 20 11.09 11.04 13.55
CA MET A 20 9.76 11.59 13.21
C MET A 20 9.56 12.99 13.78
N GLY A 21 9.75 13.16 15.09
CA GLY A 21 9.55 14.46 15.75
C GLY A 21 10.45 15.56 15.19
N ARG A 22 11.72 15.25 14.88
CA ARG A 22 12.62 16.17 14.18
C ARG A 22 12.05 16.61 12.83
N GLY A 23 11.51 15.68 12.06
CA GLY A 23 10.87 15.97 10.77
C GLY A 23 9.60 16.81 10.91
N ILE A 24 8.77 16.54 11.92
CA ILE A 24 7.56 17.32 12.23
C ILE A 24 7.92 18.76 12.62
N ALA A 25 8.94 18.93 13.47
CA ALA A 25 9.43 20.25 13.85
C ALA A 25 10.00 21.02 12.64
N GLN A 26 10.73 20.33 11.76
CA GLN A 26 11.25 20.92 10.52
C GLN A 26 10.12 21.44 9.61
N VAL A 27 9.13 20.61 9.27
CA VAL A 27 8.05 21.04 8.35
C VAL A 27 7.18 22.13 8.98
N THR A 28 7.06 22.14 10.30
CA THR A 28 6.39 23.20 11.05
C THR A 28 7.14 24.53 10.94
N ALA A 29 8.45 24.53 11.21
CA ALA A 29 9.29 25.73 11.12
C ALA A 29 9.35 26.30 9.69
N GLN A 30 9.44 25.43 8.67
CA GLN A 30 9.39 25.82 7.26
C GLN A 30 8.02 26.35 6.83
N GLY A 31 6.93 25.90 7.48
CA GLY A 31 5.59 26.47 7.31
C GLY A 31 5.38 27.84 8.01
N GLY A 32 6.45 28.44 8.52
CA GLY A 32 6.42 29.76 9.14
C GLY A 32 5.73 29.79 10.51
N MET A 33 5.73 28.67 11.23
CA MET A 33 5.13 28.54 12.56
C MET A 33 6.23 28.31 13.60
N LYS A 34 6.02 28.77 14.83
CA LYS A 34 6.94 28.48 15.93
C LYS A 34 6.83 27.00 16.32
N ALA A 35 7.94 26.28 16.28
CA ALA A 35 8.04 24.89 16.68
C ALA A 35 8.85 24.79 17.99
N ILE A 36 8.20 24.39 19.09
CA ILE A 36 8.85 24.19 20.39
C ILE A 36 9.05 22.69 20.59
N MET A 37 10.31 22.24 20.64
CA MET A 37 10.65 20.83 20.77
C MET A 37 10.96 20.47 22.23
N PHE A 38 10.38 19.38 22.71
CA PHE A 38 10.65 18.81 24.03
C PHE A 38 11.07 17.34 23.89
N ASP A 39 12.09 16.93 24.65
CA ASP A 39 12.51 15.55 24.77
C ASP A 39 12.81 15.23 26.24
N ALA A 40 12.44 14.02 26.69
CA ALA A 40 12.75 13.57 28.03
C ALA A 40 14.25 13.29 28.22
N ALA A 41 14.98 12.99 27.14
CA ALA A 41 16.42 12.84 27.16
C ALA A 41 17.11 14.22 27.26
N PRO A 42 17.94 14.47 28.28
CA PRO A 42 18.66 15.73 28.43
C PRO A 42 19.45 16.08 27.15
N GLY A 43 19.25 17.30 26.64
CA GLY A 43 19.89 17.78 25.42
C GLY A 43 19.35 17.19 24.10
N GLY A 44 18.36 16.27 24.14
CA GLY A 44 17.74 15.67 22.97
C GLY A 44 17.16 16.71 22.02
N ALA A 45 16.34 17.62 22.54
CA ALA A 45 15.72 18.68 21.76
C ALA A 45 16.73 19.68 21.17
N ALA A 46 17.79 20.03 21.90
CA ALA A 46 18.87 20.88 21.39
C ALA A 46 19.63 20.19 20.23
N LYS A 47 19.94 18.91 20.37
CA LYS A 47 20.57 18.10 19.31
C LYS A 47 19.66 17.99 18.08
N ALA A 48 18.36 17.81 18.27
CA ALA A 48 17.39 17.76 17.18
C ALA A 48 17.33 19.10 16.43
N LYS A 49 17.26 20.24 17.15
CA LYS A 49 17.33 21.58 16.55
C LYS A 49 18.57 21.73 15.68
N ALA A 50 19.75 21.41 16.21
CA ALA A 50 21.01 21.50 15.48
C ALA A 50 20.99 20.65 14.20
N GLY A 51 20.50 19.40 14.29
CA GLY A 51 20.39 18.51 13.13
C GLY A 51 19.41 19.00 12.06
N ILE A 52 18.32 19.68 12.42
CA ILE A 52 17.41 20.32 11.46
C ILE A 52 18.15 21.44 10.73
N VAL A 53 18.81 22.34 11.46
CA VAL A 53 19.53 23.47 10.88
C VAL A 53 20.63 22.99 9.94
N GLU A 54 21.39 21.97 10.32
CA GLU A 54 22.40 21.34 9.46
C GLU A 54 21.79 20.79 8.17
N THR A 55 20.65 20.08 8.28
CA THR A 55 19.93 19.55 7.12
C THR A 55 19.48 20.67 6.16
N LEU A 56 18.94 21.77 6.71
CA LEU A 56 18.49 22.92 5.94
C LEU A 56 19.66 23.64 5.24
N LYS A 57 20.79 23.83 5.94
CA LYS A 57 22.02 24.37 5.36
C LYS A 57 22.55 23.48 4.22
N GLY A 58 22.50 22.16 4.40
CA GLY A 58 22.86 21.21 3.35
C GLY A 58 21.94 21.28 2.12
N LEU A 59 20.65 21.60 2.29
CA LEU A 59 19.74 21.86 1.17
C LEU A 59 20.04 23.19 0.48
N ALA A 60 20.39 24.23 1.24
CA ALA A 60 20.78 25.52 0.68
C ALA A 60 22.09 25.43 -0.14
N ALA A 61 23.09 24.70 0.36
CA ALA A 61 24.33 24.42 -0.38
C ALA A 61 24.10 23.68 -1.71
N LYS A 62 22.98 22.93 -1.82
CA LYS A 62 22.55 22.24 -3.05
C LYS A 62 21.60 23.09 -3.92
N GLY A 63 21.40 24.36 -3.59
CA GLY A 63 20.49 25.27 -4.31
C GLY A 63 19.01 24.91 -4.18
N ARG A 64 18.62 24.07 -3.21
CA ARG A 64 17.21 23.64 -3.01
C ARG A 64 16.45 24.55 -2.04
N LEU A 65 17.14 25.42 -1.31
CA LEU A 65 16.61 26.44 -0.42
C LEU A 65 17.51 27.68 -0.49
N THR A 66 16.99 28.85 -0.11
CA THR A 66 17.81 30.06 0.06
C THR A 66 18.35 30.18 1.49
N GLU A 67 19.43 30.95 1.69
CA GLU A 67 19.94 31.23 3.05
C GLU A 67 18.91 31.97 3.92
N ALA A 68 18.09 32.84 3.31
CA ALA A 68 16.99 33.52 3.98
C ALA A 68 15.92 32.53 4.48
N ASP A 69 15.59 31.50 3.70
CA ASP A 69 14.66 30.45 4.13
C ASP A 69 15.21 29.64 5.31
N VAL A 70 16.52 29.36 5.30
CA VAL A 70 17.19 28.67 6.41
C VAL A 70 17.13 29.52 7.68
N ALA A 71 17.50 30.79 7.61
CA ALA A 71 17.48 31.70 8.75
C ALA A 71 16.05 31.87 9.32
N LYS A 72 15.04 31.97 8.45
CA LYS A 72 13.64 32.04 8.85
C LYS A 72 13.17 30.78 9.56
N ALA A 73 13.49 29.60 9.03
CA ALA A 73 13.14 28.33 9.66
C ALA A 73 13.89 28.12 10.98
N GLU A 74 15.17 28.48 11.05
CA GLU A 74 15.96 28.41 12.29
C GLU A 74 15.40 29.31 13.39
N GLY A 75 14.99 30.54 13.05
CA GLY A 75 14.34 31.47 13.98
C GLY A 75 13.00 30.97 14.53
N ASN A 76 12.34 30.06 13.80
CA ASN A 76 11.09 29.44 14.22
C ASN A 76 11.29 28.22 15.14
N LEU A 77 12.51 27.71 15.30
CA LEU A 77 12.80 26.55 16.15
C LEU A 77 13.19 26.97 17.56
N ALA A 78 12.48 26.46 18.56
CA ALA A 78 12.77 26.63 19.97
C ALA A 78 12.90 25.28 20.69
N VAL A 79 13.61 25.29 21.82
CA VAL A 79 13.80 24.14 22.70
C VAL A 79 13.05 24.42 24.00
N ALA A 80 12.33 23.41 24.48
CA ALA A 80 11.75 23.37 25.82
C ALA A 80 12.62 22.48 26.71
N ASP A 81 12.93 22.95 27.91
CA ASP A 81 13.72 22.21 28.89
C ASP A 81 12.83 21.30 29.74
N LYS A 82 11.56 21.71 29.91
CA LYS A 82 10.53 20.97 30.66
C LYS A 82 9.18 21.07 29.97
N ILE A 83 8.28 20.16 30.31
CA ILE A 83 6.96 20.05 29.68
C ILE A 83 6.12 21.33 29.89
N GLU A 84 6.32 22.03 31.00
CA GLU A 84 5.66 23.30 31.33
C GLU A 84 5.95 24.42 30.32
N ASP A 85 7.07 24.35 29.62
CA ASP A 85 7.43 25.33 28.59
C ASP A 85 6.53 25.23 27.35
N LEU A 86 5.75 24.14 27.23
CA LEU A 86 4.75 23.95 26.17
C LEU A 86 3.42 24.66 26.47
N LYS A 87 3.25 25.29 27.65
CA LYS A 87 2.01 25.97 28.07
C LYS A 87 1.45 26.97 27.04
N ALA A 88 2.33 27.63 26.28
CA ALA A 88 1.96 28.61 25.26
C ALA A 88 1.60 27.98 23.89
N CYS A 89 1.67 26.66 23.74
CA CYS A 89 1.37 25.99 22.48
C CYS A 89 -0.13 25.93 22.20
N HIS A 90 -0.48 26.18 20.95
CA HIS A 90 -1.85 26.05 20.43
C HIS A 90 -2.15 24.61 20.01
N ILE A 91 -1.12 23.88 19.60
CA ILE A 91 -1.17 22.48 19.19
C ILE A 91 0.05 21.77 19.79
N VAL A 92 -0.09 20.55 20.27
CA VAL A 92 1.04 19.67 20.63
C VAL A 92 0.93 18.38 19.83
N VAL A 93 2.01 18.03 19.12
CA VAL A 93 2.13 16.77 18.37
C VAL A 93 3.11 15.85 19.08
N GLU A 94 2.62 14.71 19.54
CA GLU A 94 3.39 13.67 20.22
C GLU A 94 3.98 12.67 19.21
N ALA A 95 5.28 12.39 19.32
CA ALA A 95 6.05 11.45 18.50
C ALA A 95 7.09 10.68 19.36
N VAL A 96 6.65 10.15 20.50
CA VAL A 96 7.42 9.31 21.42
C VAL A 96 7.23 7.81 21.14
N PHE A 97 7.82 6.98 22.00
CA PHE A 97 7.79 5.52 21.89
C PHE A 97 6.35 4.96 21.78
N GLU A 98 6.19 3.92 20.96
CA GLU A 98 4.88 3.36 20.60
C GLU A 98 4.37 2.41 21.68
N ASN A 99 3.96 2.97 22.83
CA ASN A 99 3.37 2.26 23.95
C ASN A 99 2.17 3.04 24.53
N LEU A 100 1.06 2.35 24.78
CA LEU A 100 -0.19 2.99 25.21
C LEU A 100 -0.06 3.64 26.58
N GLU A 101 0.53 2.97 27.55
CA GLU A 101 0.67 3.47 28.92
C GLU A 101 1.55 4.73 28.98
N VAL A 102 2.67 4.73 28.24
CA VAL A 102 3.55 5.88 28.10
C VAL A 102 2.80 7.06 27.48
N LYS A 103 2.04 6.84 26.40
CA LYS A 103 1.27 7.90 25.75
C LYS A 103 0.15 8.44 26.65
N GLN A 104 -0.60 7.57 27.33
CA GLN A 104 -1.65 8.01 28.25
C GLN A 104 -1.10 8.87 29.40
N LYS A 105 0.02 8.46 29.99
CA LYS A 105 0.70 9.25 31.03
C LYS A 105 1.11 10.62 30.49
N LEU A 106 1.80 10.64 29.34
CA LEU A 106 2.26 11.89 28.72
C LEU A 106 1.11 12.82 28.35
N PHE A 107 0.03 12.31 27.76
CA PHE A 107 -1.13 13.13 27.41
C PHE A 107 -1.81 13.72 28.65
N GLY A 108 -1.82 12.99 29.78
CA GLY A 108 -2.30 13.51 31.07
C GLY A 108 -1.43 14.65 31.61
N GLU A 109 -0.10 14.51 31.52
CA GLU A 109 0.84 15.57 31.90
C GLU A 109 0.68 16.81 30.99
N LEU A 110 0.53 16.62 29.69
CA LEU A 110 0.26 17.68 28.73
C LEU A 110 -1.07 18.38 29.05
N GLU A 111 -2.15 17.63 29.26
CA GLU A 111 -3.48 18.19 29.59
C GLU A 111 -3.46 19.06 30.85
N ALA A 112 -2.64 18.73 31.85
CA ALA A 112 -2.50 19.52 33.07
C ALA A 112 -1.76 20.85 32.86
N VAL A 113 -0.95 20.96 31.81
CA VAL A 113 -0.07 22.10 31.55
C VAL A 113 -0.65 23.07 30.52
N VAL A 114 -1.16 22.55 29.41
CA VAL A 114 -1.59 23.37 28.28
C VAL A 114 -2.99 23.93 28.49
N SER A 115 -3.35 24.96 27.72
CA SER A 115 -4.72 25.51 27.73
C SER A 115 -5.75 24.41 27.41
N PRO A 116 -6.97 24.46 28.01
CA PRO A 116 -8.08 23.58 27.60
C PRO A 116 -8.46 23.71 26.12
N GLN A 117 -8.02 24.75 25.42
CA GLN A 117 -8.24 24.96 23.99
C GLN A 117 -7.10 24.42 23.10
N THR A 118 -5.98 23.98 23.69
CA THR A 118 -4.84 23.44 22.95
C THR A 118 -5.20 22.08 22.35
N ILE A 119 -4.97 21.88 21.05
CA ILE A 119 -5.17 20.58 20.41
C ILE A 119 -4.04 19.64 20.82
N LEU A 120 -4.36 18.41 21.20
CA LEU A 120 -3.38 17.35 21.47
C LEU A 120 -3.46 16.29 20.36
N ALA A 121 -2.37 16.11 19.62
CA ALA A 121 -2.30 15.19 18.49
C ALA A 121 -1.24 14.11 18.72
N SER A 122 -1.49 12.88 18.31
CA SER A 122 -0.47 11.81 18.28
C SER A 122 -0.06 11.45 16.85
N ASN A 123 1.25 11.26 16.64
CA ASN A 123 1.83 10.69 15.43
C ASN A 123 1.91 9.15 15.48
N THR A 124 1.22 8.49 16.41
CA THR A 124 1.13 7.02 16.47
C THR A 124 0.79 6.43 15.10
N SER A 125 1.29 5.22 14.82
CA SER A 125 1.04 4.48 13.57
C SER A 125 0.07 3.32 13.75
N SER A 126 -0.21 2.90 14.99
CA SER A 126 -1.00 1.70 15.27
C SER A 126 -1.92 1.78 16.49
N ILE A 127 -1.69 2.71 17.42
CA ILE A 127 -2.50 2.84 18.63
C ILE A 127 -3.73 3.71 18.33
N ARG A 128 -4.92 3.21 18.65
CA ARG A 128 -6.17 3.97 18.48
C ARG A 128 -6.12 5.28 19.28
N ILE A 129 -6.52 6.38 18.65
CA ILE A 129 -6.55 7.71 19.26
C ILE A 129 -7.54 7.74 20.43
N ALA A 130 -8.68 7.05 20.32
CA ALA A 130 -9.65 6.90 21.41
C ALA A 130 -9.03 6.24 22.64
N SER A 131 -8.12 5.28 22.46
CA SER A 131 -7.42 4.63 23.59
C SER A 131 -6.50 5.61 24.32
N ILE A 132 -5.83 6.51 23.60
CA ILE A 132 -4.99 7.57 24.18
C ILE A 132 -5.88 8.59 24.89
N ALA A 133 -6.94 9.06 24.23
CA ALA A 133 -7.85 10.08 24.74
C ALA A 133 -8.65 9.65 25.97
N ARG A 134 -8.90 8.34 26.17
CA ARG A 134 -9.71 7.80 27.28
C ARG A 134 -9.26 8.30 28.67
N ALA A 135 -7.97 8.53 28.86
CA ALA A 135 -7.42 8.99 30.13
C ALA A 135 -7.66 10.50 30.42
N LEU A 136 -8.14 11.26 29.44
CA LEU A 136 -8.25 12.72 29.49
C LEU A 136 -9.66 13.20 29.82
N LYS A 137 -9.73 14.43 30.35
CA LYS A 137 -10.98 15.16 30.63
C LYS A 137 -11.54 15.81 29.37
N HIS A 138 -10.70 16.45 28.58
CA HIS A 138 -11.08 17.17 27.36
C HIS A 138 -10.72 16.35 26.13
N ARG A 139 -11.51 15.31 25.86
CA ARG A 139 -11.23 14.34 24.79
C ARG A 139 -11.54 14.90 23.40
N ASP A 140 -12.40 15.90 23.33
CA ASP A 140 -12.89 16.50 22.10
C ASP A 140 -11.79 17.23 21.31
N ARG A 141 -10.73 17.67 21.98
CA ARG A 141 -9.55 18.30 21.37
C ARG A 141 -8.40 17.34 21.05
N VAL A 142 -8.61 16.03 21.19
CA VAL A 142 -7.61 14.99 20.92
C VAL A 142 -7.82 14.41 19.53
N CYS A 143 -6.75 14.27 18.74
CA CYS A 143 -6.79 13.68 17.40
C CYS A 143 -5.50 12.91 17.09
N GLY A 144 -5.45 12.25 15.92
CA GLY A 144 -4.20 11.80 15.33
C GLY A 144 -3.72 12.75 14.23
N MET A 145 -2.40 12.88 14.10
CA MET A 145 -1.73 13.57 13.01
C MET A 145 -0.52 12.73 12.61
N HIS A 146 -0.77 11.74 11.77
CA HIS A 146 0.19 10.70 11.42
C HIS A 146 0.94 11.06 10.13
N TYR A 147 2.23 11.38 10.28
CA TYR A 147 3.16 11.67 9.22
C TYR A 147 3.92 10.40 8.80
N PHE A 148 4.45 10.41 7.57
CA PHE A 148 5.18 9.27 7.02
C PHE A 148 6.68 9.54 6.94
N ASN A 149 7.49 8.56 7.28
CA ASN A 149 8.95 8.67 7.25
C ASN A 149 9.50 8.60 5.81
N PRO A 150 10.41 9.50 5.39
CA PRO A 150 10.86 10.73 6.06
C PRO A 150 9.88 11.90 5.92
N VAL A 151 9.51 12.52 7.04
CA VAL A 151 8.46 13.56 7.12
C VAL A 151 8.68 14.73 6.14
N PRO A 152 9.89 15.30 5.97
CA PRO A 152 10.07 16.41 5.03
C PRO A 152 9.83 16.01 3.56
N LEU A 153 10.06 14.74 3.21
CA LEU A 153 9.95 14.22 1.84
C LEU A 153 8.55 13.69 1.52
N MET A 154 7.90 13.02 2.48
CA MET A 154 6.57 12.45 2.28
C MET A 154 5.50 13.54 2.27
N LYS A 155 4.60 13.50 1.28
CA LYS A 155 3.57 14.52 1.09
C LYS A 155 2.32 14.27 1.93
N LEU A 156 1.96 13.03 2.18
CA LEU A 156 0.74 12.65 2.88
C LEU A 156 0.84 12.92 4.38
N VAL A 157 -0.28 13.31 4.99
CA VAL A 157 -0.49 13.25 6.45
C VAL A 157 -1.92 12.78 6.73
N GLU A 158 -2.09 11.85 7.66
CA GLU A 158 -3.43 11.39 8.07
C GLU A 158 -3.91 12.19 9.28
N VAL A 159 -5.09 12.79 9.18
CA VAL A 159 -5.80 13.45 10.28
C VAL A 159 -6.82 12.46 10.82
N ILE A 160 -6.50 11.83 11.95
CA ILE A 160 -7.33 10.76 12.53
C ILE A 160 -8.37 11.35 13.50
N ARG A 161 -9.64 11.10 13.19
CA ARG A 161 -10.80 11.46 14.00
C ARG A 161 -11.21 10.28 14.87
N ALA A 162 -11.04 10.42 16.18
CA ALA A 162 -11.59 9.51 17.18
C ALA A 162 -13.07 9.81 17.44
N ALA A 163 -13.74 8.95 18.20
CA ALA A 163 -15.16 9.09 18.53
C ALA A 163 -15.52 10.42 19.19
N ASP A 164 -14.66 10.91 20.09
CA ASP A 164 -14.89 12.17 20.81
C ASP A 164 -14.35 13.40 20.04
N THR A 165 -13.47 13.22 19.04
CA THR A 165 -12.77 14.32 18.36
C THR A 165 -13.77 15.27 17.68
N ALA A 166 -13.76 16.53 18.10
CA ALA A 166 -14.64 17.54 17.56
C ALA A 166 -14.27 17.94 16.12
N GLN A 167 -15.26 18.28 15.30
CA GLN A 167 -15.05 18.66 13.90
C GLN A 167 -14.09 19.85 13.74
N TRP A 168 -14.14 20.84 14.64
CA TRP A 168 -13.24 22.00 14.58
C TRP A 168 -11.76 21.63 14.74
N VAL A 169 -11.45 20.52 15.42
CA VAL A 169 -10.08 19.98 15.55
C VAL A 169 -9.65 19.37 14.23
N VAL A 170 -10.53 18.58 13.60
CA VAL A 170 -10.26 18.00 12.28
C VAL A 170 -9.98 19.11 11.26
N ASP A 171 -10.83 20.14 11.22
CA ASP A 171 -10.69 21.27 10.30
C ASP A 171 -9.36 22.03 10.54
N ALA A 172 -9.00 22.24 11.81
CA ALA A 172 -7.74 22.88 12.19
C ALA A 172 -6.52 22.03 11.78
N MET A 173 -6.56 20.71 11.98
CA MET A 173 -5.44 19.84 11.63
C MET A 173 -5.28 19.65 10.11
N VAL A 174 -6.39 19.67 9.36
CA VAL A 174 -6.36 19.73 7.89
C VAL A 174 -5.70 21.04 7.43
N ALA A 175 -6.09 22.18 8.00
CA ALA A 175 -5.45 23.45 7.68
C ALA A 175 -3.95 23.46 8.07
N LEU A 176 -3.59 22.85 9.19
CA LEU A 176 -2.20 22.72 9.64
C LEU A 176 -1.36 21.93 8.63
N GLY A 177 -1.86 20.76 8.21
CA GLY A 177 -1.18 19.93 7.21
C GLY A 177 -0.92 20.70 5.91
N LYS A 178 -1.91 21.46 5.42
CA LYS A 178 -1.74 22.32 4.24
C LYS A 178 -0.69 23.42 4.47
N ARG A 179 -0.69 24.08 5.63
CA ARG A 179 0.32 25.09 5.99
C ARG A 179 1.74 24.51 6.07
N GLN A 180 1.87 23.22 6.39
CA GLN A 180 3.12 22.45 6.36
C GLN A 180 3.46 21.86 4.98
N THR A 181 2.73 22.28 3.92
CA THR A 181 2.83 21.78 2.53
C THR A 181 2.59 20.28 2.40
N ARG A 182 1.80 19.68 3.31
CA ARG A 182 1.33 18.31 3.24
C ARG A 182 -0.05 18.23 2.58
N VAL A 183 -0.42 17.04 2.14
CA VAL A 183 -1.74 16.68 1.67
C VAL A 183 -2.44 15.92 2.81
N PRO A 184 -3.31 16.60 3.58
CA PRO A 184 -4.05 15.95 4.65
C PRO A 184 -5.19 15.10 4.07
N VAL A 185 -5.39 13.91 4.64
CA VAL A 185 -6.56 13.05 4.42
C VAL A 185 -7.26 12.82 5.76
N ILE A 186 -8.59 12.84 5.78
CA ILE A 186 -9.36 12.63 7.02
C ILE A 186 -9.63 11.14 7.16
N VAL A 187 -9.31 10.60 8.34
CA VAL A 187 -9.34 9.16 8.60
C VAL A 187 -10.10 8.84 9.88
N GLY A 188 -10.89 7.79 9.89
CA GLY A 188 -11.50 7.22 11.09
C GLY A 188 -10.48 6.50 11.97
N ASP A 189 -10.73 6.46 13.27
CA ASP A 189 -9.85 5.79 14.24
C ASP A 189 -9.97 4.25 14.20
N THR A 190 -9.36 3.64 13.19
CA THR A 190 -9.32 2.19 12.97
C THR A 190 -7.90 1.62 13.10
N PRO A 191 -7.74 0.30 13.37
CA PRO A 191 -6.42 -0.35 13.38
C PRO A 191 -5.65 -0.11 12.08
N GLY A 192 -4.43 0.44 12.19
CA GLY A 192 -3.60 0.77 11.02
C GLY A 192 -4.10 1.95 10.18
N PHE A 193 -5.09 2.70 10.66
CA PHE A 193 -5.65 3.90 10.01
C PHE A 193 -5.97 3.66 8.53
N LEU A 194 -5.43 4.47 7.63
CA LEU A 194 -5.71 4.38 6.20
C LEU A 194 -4.59 3.65 5.46
N VAL A 195 -3.36 4.17 5.51
CA VAL A 195 -2.22 3.67 4.71
C VAL A 195 -1.75 2.28 5.14
N ASN A 196 -1.62 2.02 6.44
CA ASN A 196 -1.14 0.69 6.88
C ASN A 196 -2.20 -0.38 6.59
N LEU A 197 -3.48 -0.04 6.77
CA LEU A 197 -4.59 -0.91 6.38
C LEU A 197 -4.60 -1.15 4.87
N GLY A 198 -4.63 -0.09 4.04
CA GLY A 198 -4.68 -0.21 2.59
C GLY A 198 -3.46 -0.94 2.00
N GLY A 199 -2.29 -0.77 2.62
CA GLY A 199 -1.07 -1.50 2.27
C GLY A 199 -1.07 -3.00 2.61
N THR A 200 -2.07 -3.49 3.35
CA THR A 200 -2.16 -4.91 3.73
C THR A 200 -2.51 -5.81 2.55
N ALA A 201 -3.32 -5.34 1.59
CA ALA A 201 -3.78 -6.15 0.47
C ALA A 201 -2.64 -6.62 -0.45
N ILE A 202 -1.72 -5.71 -0.84
CA ILE A 202 -0.59 -6.07 -1.71
C ILE A 202 0.30 -7.14 -1.07
N GLY A 203 0.55 -7.05 0.24
CA GLY A 203 1.37 -8.03 0.94
C GLY A 203 0.66 -9.37 1.11
N THR A 204 -0.55 -9.35 1.67
CA THR A 204 -1.27 -10.59 2.03
C THR A 204 -1.66 -11.41 0.81
N GLU A 205 -2.01 -10.77 -0.31
CA GLU A 205 -2.37 -11.52 -1.52
C GLU A 205 -1.14 -12.14 -2.20
N GLY A 206 -0.01 -11.42 -2.25
CA GLY A 206 1.23 -11.98 -2.77
C GLY A 206 1.70 -13.19 -1.94
N LEU A 207 1.61 -13.06 -0.61
CA LEU A 207 1.90 -14.16 0.32
C LEU A 207 0.96 -15.35 0.13
N ARG A 208 -0.33 -15.11 -0.13
CA ARG A 208 -1.32 -16.17 -0.34
C ARG A 208 -1.04 -16.96 -1.62
N ILE A 209 -0.74 -16.28 -2.72
CA ILE A 209 -0.34 -16.92 -4.00
C ILE A 209 0.91 -17.79 -3.81
N TYR A 210 1.91 -17.29 -3.09
CA TYR A 210 3.12 -18.05 -2.76
C TYR A 210 2.82 -19.26 -1.87
N GLN A 211 2.03 -19.08 -0.82
CA GLN A 211 1.66 -20.14 0.13
C GLN A 211 0.87 -21.27 -0.54
N GLU A 212 0.03 -20.96 -1.52
CA GLU A 212 -0.69 -21.97 -2.32
C GLU A 212 0.22 -22.67 -3.36
N GLY A 213 1.50 -22.29 -3.42
CA GLY A 213 2.51 -22.85 -4.32
C GLY A 213 2.28 -22.51 -5.79
N ARG A 214 1.56 -21.41 -6.07
CA ARG A 214 1.10 -21.05 -7.43
C ARG A 214 2.15 -20.29 -8.23
N ALA A 215 2.90 -19.40 -7.57
CA ALA A 215 3.98 -18.64 -8.17
C ALA A 215 5.09 -18.37 -7.16
N THR A 216 6.31 -18.13 -7.66
CA THR A 216 7.45 -17.72 -6.83
C THR A 216 7.38 -16.23 -6.48
N ALA A 217 8.16 -15.80 -5.46
CA ALA A 217 8.28 -14.40 -5.11
C ALA A 217 8.70 -13.52 -6.30
N SER A 218 9.68 -13.99 -7.08
CA SER A 218 10.17 -13.28 -8.29
C SER A 218 9.08 -13.11 -9.33
N GLN A 219 8.28 -14.16 -9.58
CA GLN A 219 7.18 -14.12 -10.55
C GLN A 219 6.10 -13.11 -10.13
N VAL A 220 5.69 -13.14 -8.86
CA VAL A 220 4.71 -12.18 -8.33
C VAL A 220 5.23 -10.75 -8.44
N ASP A 221 6.47 -10.52 -8.02
CA ASP A 221 7.07 -9.18 -8.07
C ASP A 221 7.22 -8.66 -9.49
N ALA A 222 7.61 -9.52 -10.43
CA ALA A 222 7.77 -9.15 -11.84
C ALA A 222 6.44 -8.81 -12.50
N VAL A 223 5.38 -9.58 -12.25
CA VAL A 223 4.03 -9.29 -12.78
C VAL A 223 3.48 -7.98 -12.22
N MET A 224 3.60 -7.76 -10.91
CA MET A 224 3.11 -6.52 -10.29
C MET A 224 3.84 -5.27 -10.79
N ARG A 225 5.15 -5.37 -11.10
CA ARG A 225 5.90 -4.26 -11.69
C ARG A 225 5.61 -4.07 -13.16
N ASP A 226 5.78 -5.13 -13.94
CA ASP A 226 5.83 -5.03 -15.40
C ASP A 226 4.44 -4.88 -16.00
N SER A 227 3.43 -5.60 -15.47
CA SER A 227 2.05 -5.58 -16.00
C SER A 227 1.16 -4.56 -15.27
N CYS A 228 1.25 -4.47 -13.94
CA CYS A 228 0.34 -3.63 -13.14
C CYS A 228 0.87 -2.20 -12.87
N GLY A 229 2.16 -1.95 -13.14
CA GLY A 229 2.79 -0.63 -13.03
C GLY A 229 3.27 -0.24 -11.63
N PHE A 230 3.30 -1.18 -10.68
CA PHE A 230 3.87 -0.89 -9.35
C PHE A 230 5.38 -0.65 -9.46
N ARG A 231 5.92 0.26 -8.65
CA ARG A 231 7.37 0.52 -8.64
C ARG A 231 8.18 -0.69 -8.14
N MET A 232 7.60 -1.44 -7.21
CA MET A 232 8.22 -2.57 -6.52
C MET A 232 7.15 -3.63 -6.26
N GLY A 233 7.53 -4.91 -6.40
CA GLY A 233 6.64 -6.01 -6.05
C GLY A 233 6.48 -6.20 -4.54
N PRO A 234 5.45 -6.95 -4.09
CA PRO A 234 5.18 -7.16 -2.67
C PRO A 234 6.36 -7.74 -1.87
N PHE A 235 7.11 -8.70 -2.43
CA PHE A 235 8.16 -9.40 -1.70
C PHE A 235 9.39 -8.51 -1.52
N GLU A 236 9.82 -7.84 -2.58
CA GLU A 236 10.88 -6.85 -2.53
C GLU A 236 10.52 -5.69 -1.58
N LEU A 237 9.25 -5.25 -1.57
CA LEU A 237 8.78 -4.21 -0.67
C LEU A 237 8.83 -4.64 0.81
N MET A 238 8.46 -5.89 1.10
CA MET A 238 8.57 -6.45 2.46
C MET A 238 10.02 -6.53 2.94
N ASP A 239 10.94 -6.91 2.07
CA ASP A 239 12.37 -6.97 2.42
C ASP A 239 13.01 -5.58 2.56
N LEU A 240 12.55 -4.59 1.78
CA LEU A 240 13.00 -3.21 1.88
C LEU A 240 12.52 -2.54 3.17
N THR A 241 11.24 -2.76 3.51
CA THR A 241 10.63 -2.21 4.73
C THR A 241 11.22 -2.86 5.97
N GLY A 242 11.56 -4.15 5.87
CA GLY A 242 12.04 -4.97 6.97
C GLY A 242 10.91 -5.80 7.59
N ILE A 243 11.09 -7.12 7.60
CA ILE A 243 10.04 -8.07 8.03
C ILE A 243 9.66 -7.88 9.50
N ASP A 244 10.60 -7.45 10.34
CA ASP A 244 10.35 -7.08 11.74
C ASP A 244 9.48 -5.84 11.93
N VAL A 245 9.32 -5.03 10.90
CA VAL A 245 8.39 -3.91 10.90
C VAL A 245 7.05 -4.34 10.31
N ASN A 246 7.06 -4.96 9.13
CA ASN A 246 5.83 -5.21 8.40
C ASN A 246 5.05 -6.45 8.86
N PHE A 247 5.68 -7.49 9.41
CA PHE A 247 4.94 -8.64 9.97
C PHE A 247 4.15 -8.27 11.24
N PRO A 248 4.75 -7.65 12.28
CA PRO A 248 3.99 -7.25 13.47
C PRO A 248 2.87 -6.25 13.16
N ALA A 249 3.10 -5.30 12.25
CA ALA A 249 2.06 -4.36 11.81
C ALA A 249 0.84 -5.07 11.22
N ARG A 250 1.05 -6.09 10.36
CA ARG A 250 -0.05 -6.89 9.82
C ARG A 250 -0.79 -7.69 10.89
N LYS A 251 -0.07 -8.22 11.88
CA LYS A 251 -0.69 -8.95 13.00
C LYS A 251 -1.61 -8.03 13.80
N ILE A 252 -1.16 -6.80 14.11
CA ILE A 252 -1.98 -5.78 14.81
C ILE A 252 -3.24 -5.43 14.03
N ILE A 253 -3.13 -5.25 12.71
CA ILE A 253 -4.30 -4.95 11.86
C ILE A 253 -5.26 -6.14 11.85
N TYR A 254 -4.76 -7.36 11.63
CA TYR A 254 -5.57 -8.57 11.59
C TYR A 254 -6.34 -8.81 12.90
N GLU A 255 -5.66 -8.71 14.04
CA GLU A 255 -6.27 -8.81 15.37
C GLU A 255 -7.25 -7.65 15.63
N GLY A 256 -6.88 -6.44 15.20
CA GLY A 256 -7.69 -5.23 15.34
C GLY A 256 -9.00 -5.27 14.56
N PHE A 257 -9.05 -6.01 13.45
CA PHE A 257 -10.24 -6.30 12.66
C PHE A 257 -10.86 -7.66 12.99
N PHE A 258 -10.61 -8.19 14.19
CA PHE A 258 -11.22 -9.41 14.71
C PHE A 258 -11.03 -10.62 13.78
N HIS A 259 -9.83 -10.75 13.22
CA HIS A 259 -9.42 -11.87 12.38
C HIS A 259 -10.17 -11.96 11.04
N ASP A 260 -10.52 -10.84 10.40
CA ASP A 260 -11.05 -10.84 9.04
C ASP A 260 -10.12 -11.59 8.07
N ARG A 261 -10.64 -12.62 7.39
CA ARG A 261 -9.91 -13.48 6.45
C ARG A 261 -9.25 -12.73 5.29
N ARG A 262 -9.74 -11.53 4.95
CA ARG A 262 -9.09 -10.64 3.96
C ARG A 262 -7.69 -10.20 4.38
N MET A 263 -7.43 -10.15 5.68
CA MET A 263 -6.20 -9.59 6.25
C MET A 263 -5.30 -10.67 6.86
N THR A 264 -5.61 -11.95 6.68
CA THR A 264 -4.87 -13.07 7.29
C THR A 264 -3.36 -13.02 6.96
N PRO A 265 -2.48 -13.01 7.99
CA PRO A 265 -1.04 -13.15 7.82
C PRO A 265 -0.63 -14.53 7.28
N SER A 266 0.64 -14.70 6.89
CA SER A 266 1.15 -15.96 6.34
C SER A 266 2.18 -16.62 7.26
N PRO A 267 2.13 -17.96 7.47
CA PRO A 267 3.13 -18.68 8.26
C PRO A 267 4.53 -18.60 7.67
N TYR A 268 4.67 -18.48 6.33
CA TYR A 268 5.99 -18.29 5.71
C TYR A 268 6.61 -16.95 6.08
N HIS A 269 5.78 -15.91 6.23
CA HIS A 269 6.25 -14.60 6.63
C HIS A 269 6.64 -14.55 8.12
N GLU A 270 5.86 -15.22 8.97
CA GLU A 270 6.20 -15.44 10.39
C GLU A 270 7.50 -16.24 10.55
N SER A 271 7.70 -17.27 9.73
CA SER A 271 8.92 -18.07 9.76
C SER A 271 10.18 -17.24 9.46
N LEU A 272 10.12 -16.34 8.47
CA LEU A 272 11.22 -15.42 8.17
C LEU A 272 11.48 -14.44 9.33
N TYR A 273 10.43 -13.92 9.94
CA TYR A 273 10.52 -13.08 11.13
C TYR A 273 11.22 -13.83 12.28
N ALA A 274 10.75 -15.02 12.62
CA ALA A 274 11.30 -15.85 13.69
C ALA A 274 12.75 -16.28 13.43
N ALA A 275 13.13 -16.47 12.16
CA ALA A 275 14.49 -16.80 11.75
C ALA A 275 15.45 -15.60 11.71
N GLY A 276 14.99 -14.37 11.99
CA GLY A 276 15.81 -13.16 11.87
C GLY A 276 16.20 -12.82 10.43
N LYS A 277 15.47 -13.36 9.44
CA LYS A 277 15.62 -13.05 8.01
C LYS A 277 14.78 -11.83 7.69
N LEU A 278 15.27 -10.65 8.07
CA LEU A 278 14.51 -9.40 8.08
C LEU A 278 14.60 -8.61 6.76
N GLY A 279 15.08 -9.22 5.68
CA GLY A 279 15.23 -8.58 4.37
C GLY A 279 16.61 -7.95 4.16
N ARG A 280 16.64 -6.81 3.47
CA ARG A 280 17.90 -6.21 2.97
C ARG A 280 18.89 -5.90 4.08
N LYS A 281 18.40 -5.44 5.24
CA LYS A 281 19.24 -5.03 6.38
C LYS A 281 19.97 -6.19 7.07
N THR A 282 19.51 -7.43 6.87
CA THR A 282 20.11 -8.66 7.39
C THR A 282 20.70 -9.54 6.28
N GLY A 283 20.79 -9.01 5.06
CA GLY A 283 21.29 -9.76 3.89
C GLY A 283 20.37 -10.88 3.41
N GLY A 284 19.14 -10.99 3.92
CA GLY A 284 18.25 -12.10 3.61
C GLY A 284 16.86 -11.96 4.20
N GLY A 285 15.86 -12.29 3.39
CA GLY A 285 14.42 -12.31 3.70
C GLY A 285 13.71 -13.19 2.69
N TRP A 286 12.82 -12.62 1.89
CA TRP A 286 12.25 -13.29 0.71
C TRP A 286 13.27 -13.49 -0.41
N TYR A 287 14.25 -12.59 -0.49
CA TYR A 287 15.41 -12.72 -1.37
C TYR A 287 16.70 -12.82 -0.58
N ALA A 288 17.74 -13.35 -1.23
CA ALA A 288 19.12 -13.17 -0.78
C ALA A 288 19.65 -11.81 -1.29
N TYR A 289 20.57 -11.22 -0.53
CA TYR A 289 21.24 -9.97 -0.92
C TYR A 289 22.75 -10.17 -0.91
N ASP A 290 23.44 -9.67 -1.93
CA ASP A 290 24.90 -9.75 -2.03
C ASP A 290 25.59 -8.80 -1.03
N ALA A 291 26.93 -8.87 -0.95
CA ALA A 291 27.71 -8.02 -0.05
C ALA A 291 27.58 -6.51 -0.34
N LYS A 292 27.08 -6.12 -1.52
CA LYS A 292 26.80 -4.73 -1.92
C LYS A 292 25.33 -4.35 -1.63
N GLY A 293 24.54 -5.27 -1.08
CA GLY A 293 23.13 -5.09 -0.79
C GLY A 293 22.24 -5.11 -2.03
N ASN A 294 22.70 -5.70 -3.14
CA ASN A 294 21.87 -5.94 -4.33
C ASN A 294 21.08 -7.23 -4.16
N LYS A 295 19.85 -7.23 -4.68
CA LYS A 295 18.97 -8.41 -4.69
C LYS A 295 19.56 -9.50 -5.60
N VAL A 296 19.68 -10.73 -5.09
CA VAL A 296 19.98 -11.92 -5.87
C VAL A 296 18.65 -12.57 -6.26
N ASP A 297 18.20 -12.30 -7.48
CA ASP A 297 16.88 -12.70 -7.98
C ASP A 297 16.98 -13.99 -8.81
N PRO A 298 16.26 -15.08 -8.47
CA PRO A 298 16.28 -16.32 -9.25
C PRO A 298 15.60 -16.18 -10.63
N GLY A 299 14.89 -15.07 -10.89
CA GLY A 299 14.23 -14.79 -12.16
C GLY A 299 12.77 -15.22 -12.22
N ALA A 300 12.02 -14.52 -13.08
CA ALA A 300 10.59 -14.71 -13.30
C ALA A 300 10.23 -15.16 -14.72
N ASP A 301 11.21 -15.09 -15.63
CA ASP A 301 10.98 -15.22 -17.07
C ASP A 301 11.04 -16.71 -17.46
N HIS A 302 9.98 -17.18 -18.12
CA HIS A 302 9.96 -18.47 -18.80
C HIS A 302 10.57 -18.29 -20.20
N VAL A 303 11.66 -18.99 -20.47
CA VAL A 303 12.34 -18.95 -21.77
C VAL A 303 12.02 -20.23 -22.53
N PRO A 304 11.07 -20.21 -23.48
CA PRO A 304 10.73 -21.39 -24.24
C PRO A 304 11.89 -21.76 -25.19
N SER A 305 12.30 -23.04 -25.18
CA SER A 305 13.40 -23.57 -26.00
C SER A 305 12.92 -24.28 -27.26
N VAL A 306 11.63 -24.20 -27.59
CA VAL A 306 10.99 -24.93 -28.68
C VAL A 306 10.60 -24.03 -29.85
N VAL A 307 10.38 -24.66 -31.02
CA VAL A 307 9.87 -23.96 -32.20
C VAL A 307 8.45 -23.44 -31.91
N PRO A 308 8.15 -22.15 -32.15
CA PRO A 308 6.81 -21.60 -32.00
C PRO A 308 5.78 -22.34 -32.86
N ALA A 309 4.57 -22.55 -32.34
CA ALA A 309 3.53 -23.22 -33.11
C ALA A 309 3.13 -22.37 -34.33
N ALA A 310 2.92 -23.02 -35.47
CA ALA A 310 2.49 -22.32 -36.70
C ALA A 310 1.03 -21.87 -36.63
N ASN A 311 0.19 -22.63 -35.91
CA ASN A 311 -1.23 -22.35 -35.73
C ASN A 311 -1.58 -22.38 -34.24
N VAL A 312 -2.59 -21.62 -33.88
CA VAL A 312 -3.15 -21.55 -32.53
C VAL A 312 -4.66 -21.49 -32.61
N VAL A 313 -5.35 -22.30 -31.83
CA VAL A 313 -6.81 -22.22 -31.68
C VAL A 313 -7.13 -21.15 -30.64
N VAL A 314 -7.90 -20.12 -31.02
CA VAL A 314 -8.27 -19.01 -30.11
C VAL A 314 -9.75 -19.13 -29.77
N MET A 315 -10.05 -19.67 -28.59
CA MET A 315 -11.45 -19.90 -28.17
C MET A 315 -12.15 -18.63 -27.72
N ASP A 316 -11.40 -17.60 -27.34
CA ASP A 316 -11.92 -16.26 -27.08
C ASP A 316 -11.68 -15.36 -28.31
N SER A 317 -12.19 -15.76 -29.48
CA SER A 317 -11.98 -15.04 -30.75
C SER A 317 -12.56 -13.63 -30.78
N HIS A 318 -13.47 -13.31 -29.86
CA HIS A 318 -13.98 -11.96 -29.61
C HIS A 318 -13.00 -11.08 -28.82
N ASN A 319 -11.96 -11.65 -28.21
CA ASN A 319 -10.96 -10.92 -27.46
C ASN A 319 -9.88 -10.38 -28.39
N GLU A 320 -10.05 -9.12 -28.81
CA GLU A 320 -9.15 -8.45 -29.76
C GLU A 320 -7.68 -8.42 -29.27
N LYS A 321 -7.44 -8.34 -27.96
CA LYS A 321 -6.08 -8.36 -27.40
C LYS A 321 -5.41 -9.72 -27.64
N LEU A 322 -6.11 -10.82 -27.37
CA LEU A 322 -5.58 -12.17 -27.56
C LEU A 322 -5.33 -12.45 -29.05
N VAL A 323 -6.30 -12.12 -29.90
CA VAL A 323 -6.18 -12.28 -31.35
C VAL A 323 -5.03 -11.43 -31.88
N GLY A 324 -4.92 -10.18 -31.44
CA GLY A 324 -3.84 -9.27 -31.81
C GLY A 324 -2.46 -9.80 -31.44
N LEU A 325 -2.30 -10.38 -30.23
CA LEU A 325 -1.05 -11.03 -29.80
C LEU A 325 -0.67 -12.20 -30.71
N VAL A 326 -1.62 -13.08 -31.03
CA VAL A 326 -1.38 -14.23 -31.91
C VAL A 326 -0.99 -13.75 -33.31
N MET A 327 -1.70 -12.78 -33.87
CA MET A 327 -1.40 -12.24 -35.20
C MET A 327 -0.03 -11.54 -35.26
N ALA A 328 0.33 -10.77 -34.24
CA ALA A 328 1.62 -10.09 -34.15
C ALA A 328 2.81 -11.07 -34.06
N SER A 329 2.59 -12.29 -33.59
CA SER A 329 3.63 -13.34 -33.53
C SER A 329 3.94 -14.00 -34.89
N GLY A 330 3.10 -13.74 -35.90
CA GLY A 330 3.13 -14.43 -37.19
C GLY A 330 2.47 -15.82 -37.21
N ALA A 331 1.85 -16.25 -36.10
CA ALA A 331 1.07 -17.49 -36.04
C ALA A 331 -0.34 -17.29 -36.62
N LYS A 332 -0.92 -18.36 -37.18
CA LYS A 332 -2.30 -18.33 -37.70
C LYS A 332 -3.29 -18.62 -36.56
N ALA A 333 -4.20 -17.68 -36.31
CA ALA A 333 -5.33 -17.89 -35.40
C ALA A 333 -6.42 -18.73 -36.07
N LEU A 334 -6.77 -19.86 -35.47
CA LEU A 334 -7.85 -20.76 -35.89
C LEU A 334 -9.07 -20.52 -35.00
N ALA A 335 -10.25 -20.38 -35.62
CA ALA A 335 -11.51 -20.22 -34.91
C ALA A 335 -12.14 -21.56 -34.47
N VAL A 336 -11.67 -22.67 -35.03
CA VAL A 336 -12.17 -24.04 -34.77
C VAL A 336 -11.00 -24.91 -34.34
N ASP A 337 -11.23 -25.78 -33.36
CA ASP A 337 -10.22 -26.73 -32.89
C ASP A 337 -9.87 -27.75 -33.99
N ASP A 338 -8.59 -27.86 -34.30
CA ASP A 338 -8.05 -28.78 -35.30
C ASP A 338 -7.54 -30.10 -34.68
N GLY A 339 -7.69 -30.26 -33.38
CA GLY A 339 -7.30 -31.45 -32.62
C GLY A 339 -5.80 -31.58 -32.37
N LYS A 340 -4.97 -30.61 -32.78
CA LYS A 340 -3.49 -30.70 -32.68
C LYS A 340 -2.81 -29.43 -32.19
N SER A 341 -3.35 -28.26 -32.51
CA SER A 341 -2.72 -26.97 -32.19
C SER A 341 -2.95 -26.59 -30.72
N PRO A 342 -2.08 -25.76 -30.12
CA PRO A 342 -2.34 -25.18 -28.80
C PRO A 342 -3.67 -24.41 -28.81
N ILE A 343 -4.40 -24.49 -27.70
CA ILE A 343 -5.66 -23.77 -27.48
C ILE A 343 -5.38 -22.63 -26.50
N LEU A 344 -5.61 -21.39 -26.92
CA LEU A 344 -5.51 -20.23 -26.04
C LEU A 344 -6.89 -19.78 -25.55
N VAL A 345 -6.94 -19.52 -24.24
CA VAL A 345 -8.07 -18.92 -23.53
C VAL A 345 -7.58 -17.77 -22.65
N ALA A 346 -8.42 -16.78 -22.41
CA ALA A 346 -8.12 -15.63 -21.55
C ALA A 346 -9.22 -15.47 -20.48
N PRO A 347 -9.24 -16.35 -19.45
CA PRO A 347 -10.27 -16.31 -18.43
C PRO A 347 -10.14 -15.12 -17.49
N ILE A 348 -11.30 -14.68 -16.99
CA ILE A 348 -11.44 -13.67 -15.94
C ILE A 348 -11.78 -14.37 -14.63
N GLY A 349 -10.89 -14.26 -13.64
CA GLY A 349 -11.06 -14.82 -12.29
C GLY A 349 -10.92 -16.34 -12.15
N LYS A 350 -10.88 -17.09 -13.26
CA LYS A 350 -10.84 -18.56 -13.27
C LYS A 350 -9.43 -19.11 -13.47
N ASP A 351 -9.21 -20.35 -13.05
CA ASP A 351 -8.03 -21.14 -13.42
C ASP A 351 -8.23 -21.89 -14.75
N CYS A 352 -7.16 -22.45 -15.30
CA CYS A 352 -7.19 -23.14 -16.58
C CYS A 352 -8.02 -24.43 -16.47
N THR A 353 -7.91 -25.16 -15.36
CA THR A 353 -8.69 -26.37 -15.12
C THR A 353 -10.20 -26.10 -15.20
N THR A 354 -10.67 -25.05 -14.54
CA THR A 354 -12.08 -24.65 -14.53
C THR A 354 -12.58 -24.39 -15.95
N VAL A 355 -11.82 -23.61 -16.72
CA VAL A 355 -12.18 -23.27 -18.11
C VAL A 355 -12.20 -24.51 -19.00
N VAL A 356 -11.22 -25.39 -18.85
CA VAL A 356 -11.12 -26.65 -19.60
C VAL A 356 -12.37 -27.51 -19.36
N VAL A 357 -12.78 -27.67 -18.11
CA VAL A 357 -13.95 -28.47 -17.75
C VAL A 357 -15.24 -27.83 -18.25
N GLU A 358 -15.44 -26.54 -17.99
CA GLU A 358 -16.67 -25.82 -18.38
C GLU A 358 -16.88 -25.79 -19.90
N ARG A 359 -15.79 -25.69 -20.67
CA ARG A 359 -15.84 -25.55 -22.13
C ARG A 359 -15.55 -26.87 -22.88
N GLY A 360 -15.28 -27.96 -22.17
CA GLY A 360 -14.96 -29.26 -22.76
C GLY A 360 -13.70 -29.25 -23.64
N LEU A 361 -12.67 -28.49 -23.24
CA LEU A 361 -11.42 -28.36 -24.00
C LEU A 361 -10.46 -29.51 -23.68
N ASP A 362 -9.43 -29.68 -24.51
CA ASP A 362 -8.36 -30.64 -24.26
C ASP A 362 -7.37 -30.07 -23.20
N PRO A 363 -7.26 -30.65 -21.99
CA PRO A 363 -6.34 -30.17 -20.96
C PRO A 363 -4.88 -30.25 -21.39
N LYS A 364 -4.53 -31.15 -22.32
CA LYS A 364 -3.15 -31.30 -22.80
C LYS A 364 -2.71 -30.13 -23.67
N ARG A 365 -3.65 -29.48 -24.36
CA ARG A 365 -3.37 -28.42 -25.33
C ARG A 365 -3.78 -27.02 -24.89
N THR A 366 -4.52 -26.89 -23.80
CA THR A 366 -5.08 -25.62 -23.35
C THR A 366 -4.08 -24.83 -22.51
N VAL A 367 -3.85 -23.57 -22.90
CA VAL A 367 -3.01 -22.60 -22.20
C VAL A 367 -3.85 -21.35 -21.92
N ALA A 368 -3.99 -21.02 -20.64
CA ALA A 368 -4.66 -19.81 -20.21
C ALA A 368 -3.67 -18.63 -20.18
N VAL A 369 -4.10 -17.48 -20.68
CA VAL A 369 -3.29 -16.26 -20.84
C VAL A 369 -3.92 -15.11 -20.05
N ASP A 370 -3.14 -14.47 -19.20
CA ASP A 370 -3.56 -13.25 -18.50
C ASP A 370 -3.30 -12.02 -19.38
N LEU A 371 -4.38 -11.29 -19.69
CA LEU A 371 -4.33 -10.08 -20.52
C LEU A 371 -4.48 -8.79 -19.69
N THR A 372 -4.33 -8.90 -18.37
CA THR A 372 -4.43 -7.79 -17.43
C THR A 372 -3.19 -6.92 -17.51
N GLY A 373 -3.42 -5.62 -17.73
CA GLY A 373 -2.37 -4.61 -17.73
C GLY A 373 -1.48 -4.58 -18.98
N ASP A 374 -0.20 -4.24 -18.80
CA ASP A 374 0.75 -3.99 -19.88
C ASP A 374 1.33 -5.29 -20.46
N ILE A 375 0.52 -5.91 -21.34
CA ILE A 375 0.88 -7.15 -22.06
C ILE A 375 2.05 -6.96 -23.05
N ALA A 376 2.46 -5.74 -23.36
CA ALA A 376 3.64 -5.49 -24.19
C ALA A 376 4.94 -5.72 -23.42
N LYS A 377 4.91 -5.61 -22.08
CA LYS A 377 6.08 -5.88 -21.23
C LYS A 377 6.10 -7.32 -20.73
N ARG A 378 4.97 -7.81 -20.23
CA ARG A 378 4.89 -9.15 -19.63
C ARG A 378 3.52 -9.78 -19.80
N ILE A 379 3.53 -11.05 -20.20
CA ILE A 379 2.35 -11.91 -20.33
C ILE A 379 2.49 -13.07 -19.33
N THR A 380 1.44 -13.34 -18.56
CA THR A 380 1.42 -14.48 -17.65
C THR A 380 0.60 -15.61 -18.27
N ILE A 381 1.10 -16.84 -18.20
CA ILE A 381 0.40 -18.02 -18.68
C ILE A 381 0.34 -19.10 -17.60
N MET A 382 -0.67 -19.96 -17.69
CA MET A 382 -0.80 -21.17 -16.89
C MET A 382 -1.48 -22.28 -17.70
N THR A 383 -1.32 -23.52 -17.24
CA THR A 383 -1.94 -24.69 -17.86
C THR A 383 -2.56 -25.58 -16.78
N ALA A 384 -3.57 -26.36 -17.16
CA ALA A 384 -4.16 -27.35 -16.27
C ALA A 384 -3.14 -28.46 -15.90
N PRO A 385 -3.35 -29.19 -14.79
CA PRO A 385 -2.55 -30.37 -14.47
C PRO A 385 -2.57 -31.41 -15.61
N GLY A 386 -1.40 -31.94 -15.94
CA GLY A 386 -1.26 -32.93 -17.03
C GLY A 386 -1.20 -32.33 -18.44
N ALA A 387 -1.04 -31.00 -18.55
CA ALA A 387 -0.76 -30.34 -19.81
C ALA A 387 0.50 -30.89 -20.50
N ASP A 388 0.53 -30.84 -21.83
CA ASP A 388 1.73 -31.18 -22.60
C ASP A 388 2.71 -29.99 -22.56
N ASP A 389 3.88 -30.22 -21.97
CA ASP A 389 4.94 -29.21 -21.84
C ASP A 389 5.40 -28.66 -23.20
N LEU A 390 5.45 -29.49 -24.25
CA LEU A 390 5.85 -29.05 -25.58
C LEU A 390 4.80 -28.12 -26.20
N VAL A 391 3.51 -28.42 -25.99
CA VAL A 391 2.41 -27.57 -26.48
C VAL A 391 2.38 -26.24 -25.73
N ARG A 392 2.54 -26.28 -24.40
CA ARG A 392 2.68 -25.09 -23.56
C ARG A 392 3.85 -24.23 -24.02
N ASP A 393 5.03 -24.81 -24.21
CA ASP A 393 6.22 -24.05 -24.57
C ASP A 393 6.15 -23.50 -25.99
N ALA A 394 5.48 -24.20 -26.91
CA ALA A 394 5.21 -23.69 -28.26
C ALA A 394 4.26 -22.48 -28.24
N ALA A 395 3.24 -22.49 -27.37
CA ALA A 395 2.37 -21.35 -27.14
C ALA A 395 3.11 -20.18 -26.45
N ALA A 396 3.95 -20.47 -25.46
CA ALA A 396 4.78 -19.45 -24.81
C ALA A 396 5.72 -18.77 -25.82
N ALA A 397 6.33 -19.54 -26.72
CA ALA A 397 7.24 -19.02 -27.74
C ALA A 397 6.53 -18.09 -28.75
N ILE A 398 5.26 -18.35 -29.04
CA ILE A 398 4.40 -17.45 -29.83
C ILE A 398 4.21 -16.12 -29.11
N LEU A 399 3.79 -16.17 -27.83
CA LEU A 399 3.54 -14.97 -27.05
C LEU A 399 4.81 -14.12 -26.88
N ALA A 400 5.96 -14.77 -26.70
CA ALA A 400 7.26 -14.10 -26.60
C ALA A 400 7.68 -13.35 -27.88
N ARG A 401 7.20 -13.74 -29.06
CA ARG A 401 7.51 -13.03 -30.33
C ARG A 401 6.91 -11.62 -30.40
N SER A 402 5.94 -11.31 -29.54
CA SER A 402 5.45 -9.93 -29.38
C SER A 402 6.50 -8.98 -28.78
N GLY A 403 7.60 -9.51 -28.25
CA GLY A 403 8.61 -8.76 -27.50
C GLY A 403 8.37 -8.74 -25.98
N ALA A 404 7.21 -9.23 -25.53
CA ALA A 404 6.90 -9.35 -24.11
C ALA A 404 7.66 -10.51 -23.45
N LYS A 405 8.02 -10.33 -22.18
CA LYS A 405 8.47 -11.43 -21.33
C LYS A 405 7.31 -12.35 -21.01
N VAL A 406 7.56 -13.65 -20.90
CA VAL A 406 6.53 -14.63 -20.51
C VAL A 406 6.81 -15.10 -19.10
N THR A 407 5.79 -15.12 -18.24
CA THR A 407 5.83 -15.76 -16.92
C THR A 407 4.95 -17.00 -16.95
N LEU A 408 5.52 -18.17 -16.68
CA LEU A 408 4.75 -19.41 -16.50
C LEU A 408 4.49 -19.65 -15.00
N ILE A 409 3.22 -19.65 -14.59
CA ILE A 409 2.81 -20.00 -13.23
C ILE A 409 2.09 -21.35 -13.22
N LYS A 410 1.92 -21.94 -12.03
CA LYS A 410 1.03 -23.09 -11.87
C LYS A 410 -0.43 -22.65 -11.93
N ASP A 411 -1.30 -23.59 -12.24
CA ASP A 411 -2.73 -23.33 -12.35
C ASP A 411 -3.29 -22.64 -11.11
N SER A 412 -3.84 -21.44 -11.29
CA SER A 412 -4.21 -20.55 -10.19
C SER A 412 -5.42 -19.69 -10.58
N PRO A 413 -6.49 -19.66 -9.76
CA PRO A 413 -7.65 -18.87 -10.09
C PRO A 413 -7.28 -17.39 -10.03
N GLY A 414 -7.64 -16.64 -11.09
CA GLY A 414 -7.36 -15.22 -11.22
C GLY A 414 -5.87 -14.86 -11.40
N PHE A 415 -5.02 -15.81 -11.84
CA PHE A 415 -3.59 -15.56 -12.09
C PHE A 415 -2.91 -14.79 -10.93
N ILE A 416 -1.90 -13.96 -11.24
CA ILE A 416 -1.29 -13.02 -10.29
C ILE A 416 -1.96 -11.65 -10.42
N ALA A 417 -1.99 -11.06 -11.61
CA ALA A 417 -2.37 -9.65 -11.78
C ALA A 417 -3.83 -9.39 -11.43
N GLN A 418 -4.76 -10.22 -11.93
CA GLN A 418 -6.19 -10.08 -11.64
C GLN A 418 -6.45 -10.21 -10.14
N ARG A 419 -5.97 -11.30 -9.53
CA ARG A 419 -6.17 -11.60 -8.11
C ARG A 419 -5.60 -10.51 -7.20
N MET A 420 -4.36 -10.07 -7.44
CA MET A 420 -3.72 -9.00 -6.67
C MET A 420 -4.45 -7.67 -6.81
N CYS A 421 -4.73 -7.23 -8.04
CA CYS A 421 -5.36 -5.93 -8.27
C CYS A 421 -6.81 -5.90 -7.76
N ALA A 422 -7.57 -6.97 -7.96
CA ALA A 422 -8.94 -7.07 -7.47
C ALA A 422 -8.99 -7.06 -5.93
N MET A 423 -8.06 -7.72 -5.24
CA MET A 423 -8.01 -7.69 -3.77
C MET A 423 -7.62 -6.32 -3.21
N ILE A 424 -6.69 -5.61 -3.86
CA ILE A 424 -6.35 -4.22 -3.50
C ILE A 424 -7.57 -3.31 -3.69
N ALA A 425 -8.21 -3.39 -4.87
CA ALA A 425 -9.42 -2.64 -5.19
C ALA A 425 -10.56 -2.92 -4.21
N ASN A 426 -10.79 -4.19 -3.87
CA ASN A 426 -11.85 -4.60 -2.97
C ASN A 426 -11.65 -4.06 -1.55
N LEU A 427 -10.41 -4.08 -1.04
CA LEU A 427 -10.09 -3.50 0.27
C LEU A 427 -10.32 -1.99 0.28
N GLY A 428 -9.92 -1.27 -0.78
CA GLY A 428 -10.20 0.16 -0.89
C GLY A 428 -11.69 0.49 -0.94
N CYS A 429 -12.47 -0.30 -1.67
CA CYS A 429 -13.93 -0.19 -1.69
C CYS A 429 -14.54 -0.45 -0.30
N GLU A 430 -14.03 -1.43 0.44
CA GLU A 430 -14.45 -1.70 1.82
C GLU A 430 -14.11 -0.51 2.74
N MET A 431 -12.91 0.07 2.64
CA MET A 431 -12.50 1.23 3.43
C MET A 431 -13.40 2.45 3.21
N ALA A 432 -13.81 2.69 1.96
CA ALA A 432 -14.80 3.72 1.64
C ALA A 432 -16.19 3.39 2.21
N MET A 433 -16.62 2.13 2.09
CA MET A 433 -17.93 1.66 2.55
C MET A 433 -18.14 1.83 4.06
N ILE A 434 -17.13 1.48 4.86
CA ILE A 434 -17.22 1.55 6.33
C ILE A 434 -16.87 2.95 6.86
N GLY A 435 -16.64 3.92 5.97
CA GLY A 435 -16.40 5.31 6.34
C GLY A 435 -15.06 5.58 7.01
N ILE A 436 -14.02 4.75 6.74
CA ILE A 436 -12.66 5.06 7.22
C ILE A 436 -12.18 6.37 6.59
N ALA A 437 -12.37 6.55 5.29
CA ALA A 437 -12.10 7.80 4.60
C ALA A 437 -12.99 7.92 3.35
N SER A 438 -13.02 9.10 2.74
CA SER A 438 -13.68 9.26 1.45
C SER A 438 -12.97 8.44 0.36
N ALA A 439 -13.70 8.05 -0.69
CA ALA A 439 -13.12 7.35 -1.84
C ALA A 439 -11.88 8.09 -2.42
N ALA A 440 -11.96 9.41 -2.52
CA ALA A 440 -10.86 10.25 -3.02
C ALA A 440 -9.65 10.25 -2.07
N ASP A 441 -9.89 10.25 -0.76
CA ASP A 441 -8.83 10.20 0.24
C ASP A 441 -8.16 8.84 0.31
N VAL A 442 -8.92 7.74 0.16
CA VAL A 442 -8.37 6.38 0.04
C VAL A 442 -7.37 6.32 -1.13
N ASP A 443 -7.78 6.80 -2.30
CA ASP A 443 -6.92 6.80 -3.49
C ASP A 443 -5.69 7.71 -3.33
N THR A 444 -5.88 8.91 -2.79
CA THR A 444 -4.80 9.87 -2.51
C THR A 444 -3.80 9.29 -1.51
N ALA A 445 -4.27 8.61 -0.48
CA ALA A 445 -3.41 8.04 0.54
C ALA A 445 -2.53 6.90 0.02
N MET A 446 -3.07 5.99 -0.80
CA MET A 446 -2.25 4.90 -1.34
C MET A 446 -1.23 5.39 -2.37
N THR A 447 -1.59 6.39 -3.18
CA THR A 447 -0.68 6.96 -4.19
C THR A 447 0.44 7.75 -3.55
N LEU A 448 0.17 8.59 -2.54
CA LEU A 448 1.18 9.41 -1.88
C LEU A 448 1.94 8.68 -0.75
N GLY A 449 1.26 7.79 -0.02
CA GLY A 449 1.82 7.06 1.12
C GLY A 449 2.60 5.82 0.70
N LEU A 450 2.07 5.04 -0.26
CA LEU A 450 2.66 3.76 -0.68
C LEU A 450 3.27 3.78 -2.08
N ASN A 451 3.16 4.90 -2.81
CA ASN A 451 3.56 5.01 -4.22
C ASN A 451 2.88 3.96 -5.10
N TYR A 452 1.61 3.66 -4.83
CA TYR A 452 0.82 2.87 -5.76
C TYR A 452 0.69 3.63 -7.09
N PRO A 453 0.68 2.93 -8.23
CA PRO A 453 0.52 3.58 -9.53
C PRO A 453 -0.84 4.26 -9.66
N ARG A 454 -1.85 3.75 -8.95
CA ARG A 454 -3.23 4.25 -8.88
C ARG A 454 -3.76 3.98 -7.49
N GLY A 455 -4.72 4.80 -7.05
CA GLY A 455 -5.49 4.49 -5.85
C GLY A 455 -6.32 3.20 -6.03
N PRO A 456 -6.71 2.51 -4.95
CA PRO A 456 -7.47 1.26 -5.03
C PRO A 456 -8.80 1.36 -5.79
N LEU A 457 -9.56 2.45 -5.63
CA LEU A 457 -10.83 2.61 -6.32
C LEU A 457 -10.59 2.93 -7.80
N ALA A 458 -9.64 3.83 -8.10
CA ALA A 458 -9.16 4.04 -9.46
C ALA A 458 -8.56 2.76 -10.11
N LEU A 459 -8.02 1.83 -9.31
CA LEU A 459 -7.54 0.52 -9.78
C LEU A 459 -8.72 -0.39 -10.17
N ALA A 460 -9.83 -0.35 -9.42
CA ALA A 460 -11.06 -1.04 -9.79
C ALA A 460 -11.62 -0.49 -11.11
N ASP A 461 -11.61 0.84 -11.29
CA ASP A 461 -12.02 1.50 -12.54
C ASP A 461 -11.11 1.11 -13.71
N TRP A 462 -9.80 1.05 -13.48
CA TRP A 462 -8.81 0.62 -14.49
C TRP A 462 -8.95 -0.84 -14.91
N LEU A 463 -9.26 -1.75 -13.97
CA LEU A 463 -9.62 -3.13 -14.28
C LEU A 463 -10.98 -3.23 -15.00
N GLY A 464 -11.85 -2.24 -14.81
CA GLY A 464 -13.27 -2.36 -15.08
C GLY A 464 -13.99 -2.90 -13.85
N VAL A 465 -14.91 -2.11 -13.29
CA VAL A 465 -15.60 -2.43 -12.02
C VAL A 465 -16.35 -3.76 -12.09
N LYS A 466 -16.98 -4.06 -13.24
CA LYS A 466 -17.66 -5.33 -13.48
C LYS A 466 -16.70 -6.51 -13.51
N GLU A 467 -15.58 -6.39 -14.22
CA GLU A 467 -14.54 -7.42 -14.29
C GLU A 467 -13.90 -7.64 -12.92
N CYS A 468 -13.59 -6.56 -12.18
CA CYS A 468 -13.07 -6.64 -10.81
C CYS A 468 -14.02 -7.41 -9.88
N HIS A 469 -15.32 -7.13 -9.96
CA HIS A 469 -16.33 -7.88 -9.20
C HIS A 469 -16.41 -9.35 -9.64
N GLU A 470 -16.39 -9.63 -10.95
CA GLU A 470 -16.42 -10.98 -11.50
C GLU A 470 -15.20 -11.80 -11.05
N ILE A 471 -13.99 -11.22 -11.08
CA ILE A 471 -12.76 -11.86 -10.60
C ILE A 471 -12.95 -12.36 -9.17
N LEU A 472 -13.46 -11.52 -8.27
CA LEU A 472 -13.66 -11.86 -6.86
C LEU A 472 -14.75 -12.92 -6.66
N VAL A 473 -15.85 -12.85 -7.42
CA VAL A 473 -16.90 -13.87 -7.40
C VAL A 473 -16.36 -15.23 -7.83
N GLN A 474 -15.56 -15.29 -8.90
CA GLN A 474 -14.95 -16.54 -9.37
C GLN A 474 -13.93 -17.07 -8.37
N LEU A 475 -13.06 -16.21 -7.82
CA LEU A 475 -12.12 -16.58 -6.77
C LEU A 475 -12.83 -17.18 -5.56
N GLN A 476 -13.91 -16.55 -5.08
CA GLN A 476 -14.68 -17.06 -3.95
C GLN A 476 -15.36 -18.40 -4.29
N ALA A 477 -15.95 -18.53 -5.48
CA ALA A 477 -16.63 -19.75 -5.91
C ALA A 477 -15.68 -20.95 -6.03
N ILE A 478 -14.49 -20.74 -6.61
CA ILE A 478 -13.49 -21.80 -6.83
C ILE A 478 -12.80 -22.20 -5.51
N THR A 479 -12.46 -21.23 -4.67
CA THR A 479 -11.68 -21.49 -3.45
C THR A 479 -12.54 -21.81 -2.22
N GLY A 480 -13.81 -21.42 -2.22
CA GLY A 480 -14.68 -21.44 -1.04
C GLY A 480 -14.22 -20.50 0.08
N ASP A 481 -13.29 -19.57 -0.19
CA ASP A 481 -12.68 -18.72 0.82
C ASP A 481 -13.32 -17.32 0.86
N ASP A 482 -13.94 -16.98 1.99
CA ASP A 482 -14.55 -15.67 2.25
C ASP A 482 -13.54 -14.51 2.27
N ARG A 483 -12.23 -14.79 2.20
CA ARG A 483 -11.20 -13.82 1.83
C ARG A 483 -11.57 -13.07 0.56
N TYR A 484 -12.14 -13.75 -0.44
CA TYR A 484 -12.42 -13.20 -1.76
C TYR A 484 -13.80 -12.56 -1.90
N ARG A 485 -14.59 -12.51 -0.83
CA ARG A 485 -15.95 -11.93 -0.88
C ARG A 485 -15.91 -10.48 -1.39
N PRO A 486 -16.66 -10.11 -2.44
CA PRO A 486 -16.75 -8.72 -2.87
C PRO A 486 -17.36 -7.84 -1.78
N SER A 487 -16.80 -6.64 -1.57
CA SER A 487 -17.45 -5.61 -0.74
C SER A 487 -18.78 -5.20 -1.36
N GLN A 488 -19.75 -4.79 -0.52
CA GLN A 488 -21.04 -4.33 -1.04
C GLN A 488 -20.88 -3.06 -1.88
N TRP A 489 -19.89 -2.22 -1.55
CA TRP A 489 -19.54 -1.05 -2.34
C TRP A 489 -19.19 -1.40 -3.79
N LEU A 490 -18.25 -2.33 -3.99
CA LEU A 490 -17.83 -2.80 -5.31
C LEU A 490 -18.98 -3.49 -6.04
N ARG A 491 -19.68 -4.40 -5.36
CA ARG A 491 -20.80 -5.16 -5.94
C ARG A 491 -21.90 -4.26 -6.48
N ARG A 492 -22.35 -3.28 -5.69
CA ARG A 492 -23.42 -2.36 -6.10
C ARG A 492 -23.03 -1.56 -7.34
N ARG A 493 -21.81 -1.04 -7.40
CA ARG A 493 -21.29 -0.26 -8.53
C ARG A 493 -21.12 -1.11 -9.78
N ALA A 494 -20.62 -2.34 -9.63
CA ALA A 494 -20.55 -3.31 -10.72
C ALA A 494 -21.94 -3.61 -11.32
N LEU A 495 -22.96 -3.83 -10.47
CA LEU A 495 -24.33 -4.13 -10.91
C LEU A 495 -25.03 -2.94 -11.57
N LEU A 496 -24.69 -1.72 -11.16
CA LEU A 496 -25.28 -0.48 -11.67
C LEU A 496 -24.47 0.14 -12.82
N GLY A 497 -23.34 -0.43 -13.22
CA GLY A 497 -22.47 0.12 -14.26
C GLY A 497 -21.82 1.45 -13.88
N MET A 498 -21.51 1.63 -12.59
CA MET A 498 -20.92 2.85 -12.04
C MET A 498 -19.40 2.71 -11.83
N ASN A 499 -18.70 3.83 -11.81
CA ASN A 499 -17.30 3.88 -11.36
C ASN A 499 -17.21 3.57 -9.86
N ALA A 500 -16.12 2.95 -9.44
CA ALA A 500 -15.81 2.60 -8.06
C ALA A 500 -15.71 3.85 -7.17
N THR A 501 -15.24 4.97 -7.73
CA THR A 501 -15.08 6.25 -7.03
C THR A 501 -16.39 6.99 -6.74
N MET A 502 -17.51 6.58 -7.34
CA MET A 502 -18.81 7.22 -7.10
C MET A 502 -19.24 7.03 -5.64
N PRO A 503 -19.56 8.11 -4.89
CA PRO A 503 -20.10 8.01 -3.53
C PRO A 503 -21.42 7.21 -3.46
N GLU A 504 -21.79 6.75 -2.27
CA GLU A 504 -23.15 6.21 -2.03
C GLU A 504 -24.21 7.33 -1.97
#